data_AF-A0A9C7Z4A4-F1
#
_entry.id   AF-A0A9C7Z4A4-F1
#
_cell.length_a   1.000
_cell.length_b   1.000
_cell.length_c   1.000
_cell.angle_alpha   90.00
_cell.angle_beta   90.00
_cell.angle_gamma   90.00
#
_symmetry.space_group_name_H-M   'P 1'
#
loop_
_entity.id
_entity.type
_entity.pdbx_description
1 polymer ?
#
loop_
_entity_poly.entity_id
_entity_poly.type
_entity_poly.pdbx_seq_one_letter_code
_entity_poly.pdbx_strand_id
1 'polypeptide(L)' 'MIREEDADFLASGLKQSSVIRAGRLVVTNSELLLGAIGEISNERLVRIRHHIMDWVLEREE' A
#
# COMPACT_ATOMS: atom_id res chain seq x y z
N MET A 1 0.83 -6.92 -4.64
CA MET A 1 1.62 -6.43 -5.79
C MET A 1 0.71 -5.58 -6.63
N ILE A 2 1.27 -4.55 -7.28
CA ILE A 2 0.62 -3.77 -8.32
C ILE A 2 1.39 -4.05 -9.60
N ARG A 3 0.72 -4.55 -10.63
CA ARG A 3 1.31 -4.84 -11.94
C ARG A 3 0.84 -3.85 -12.99
N GLU A 4 1.58 -3.69 -14.07
CA GLU A 4 1.25 -2.74 -15.15
C GLU A 4 -0.09 -3.07 -15.85
N GLU A 5 -0.47 -4.34 -15.86
CA GLU A 5 -1.75 -4.83 -16.37
C GLU A 5 -2.93 -4.67 -15.40
N ASP A 6 -2.69 -4.29 -14.14
CA ASP A 6 -3.77 -4.10 -13.17
C ASP A 6 -4.61 -2.86 -13.54
N ALA A 7 -5.94 -2.97 -13.42
CA ALA A 7 -6.86 -1.91 -13.80
C ALA A 7 -6.62 -0.56 -13.09
N ASP A 8 -6.08 -0.59 -11.87
CA ASP A 8 -5.77 0.59 -11.07
C ASP A 8 -4.29 1.00 -11.13
N PHE A 9 -3.47 0.38 -11.99
CA PHE A 9 -2.07 0.74 -12.14
C PHE A 9 -1.90 2.21 -12.56
N LEU A 10 -2.66 2.65 -13.56
CA LEU A 10 -2.56 4.02 -14.07
C LEU A 10 -2.90 5.05 -12.98
N ALA A 11 -3.94 4.78 -12.18
CA ALA A 11 -4.37 5.64 -11.08
C ALA A 11 -3.35 5.69 -9.92
N SER A 12 -2.55 4.62 -9.74
CA SER A 12 -1.56 4.52 -8.66
C SER A 12 -0.42 5.53 -8.75
N GLY A 13 -0.18 6.13 -9.92
CA GLY A 13 0.94 7.05 -10.15
C GLY A 13 2.32 6.37 -10.24
N LEU A 14 2.38 5.05 -10.07
CA LEU A 14 3.59 4.25 -10.20
C LEU A 14 4.05 4.21 -11.66
N LYS A 15 5.36 4.08 -11.87
CA LYS A 15 5.99 4.02 -13.21
C LYS A 15 6.32 2.61 -13.66
N GLN A 16 6.29 1.65 -12.74
CA GLN A 16 6.58 0.26 -13.00
C GLN A 16 5.86 -0.63 -11.98
N SER A 17 5.71 -1.89 -12.33
CA SER A 17 5.24 -2.93 -11.40
C SER A 17 5.99 -2.86 -10.06
N SER A 18 5.23 -2.85 -8.96
CA SER A 18 5.75 -2.56 -7.62
C SER A 18 5.04 -3.37 -6.53
N VAL A 19 5.63 -3.41 -5.33
CA VAL A 19 5.06 -4.07 -4.15
C VAL A 19 4.88 -3.08 -3.00
N ILE A 20 3.74 -3.19 -2.31
CA ILE A 20 3.48 -2.48 -1.05
C ILE A 20 3.95 -3.39 0.07
N ARG A 21 4.93 -2.92 0.86
CA ARG A 21 5.52 -3.68 1.98
C ARG A 21 4.74 -3.41 3.27
N ALA A 22 3.64 -4.15 3.48
CA ALA A 22 2.74 -3.97 4.62
C ALA A 22 3.46 -4.03 5.99
N GLY A 23 4.47 -4.89 6.14
CA GLY A 23 5.28 -4.98 7.37
C GLY A 23 6.28 -3.84 7.61
N ARG A 24 6.34 -2.82 6.73
CA ARG A 24 7.15 -1.60 6.93
C ARG A 24 6.24 -0.39 7.18
N LEU A 25 5.41 -0.51 8.21
CA LEU A 25 4.53 0.55 8.67
C LEU A 25 5.27 1.52 9.61
N VAL A 26 5.03 2.82 9.46
CA VAL A 26 5.65 3.86 10.30
C VAL A 26 4.63 4.95 10.64
N VAL A 27 4.73 5.49 11.86
CA VAL A 27 3.98 6.69 12.28
C VAL A 27 4.85 7.91 12.03
N THR A 28 4.32 8.91 11.33
CA THR A 28 5.06 10.12 10.94
C THR A 28 4.17 11.36 11.05
N ASN A 29 4.79 12.54 11.14
CA ASN A 29 4.09 13.82 11.00
C ASN A 29 3.65 14.01 9.54
N SER A 30 2.42 14.49 9.32
CA SER A 30 1.86 14.82 8.00
C SER A 30 2.68 15.86 7.24
N GLU A 31 3.38 16.76 7.94
CA GLU A 31 4.24 17.79 7.33
C GLU A 31 5.40 17.21 6.50
N LEU A 32 5.77 15.94 6.74
CA LEU A 32 6.81 15.24 5.97
C LEU A 32 6.31 14.73 4.60
N LEU A 33 5.01 14.77 4.33
CA LEU A 33 4.43 14.27 3.08
C LEU A 33 4.44 15.37 1.99
N LEU A 34 5.24 15.16 0.94
CA LEU A 34 5.36 16.07 -0.20
C LEU A 34 4.25 15.86 -1.26
N GLY A 35 3.00 15.82 -0.81
CA GLY A 35 1.83 15.57 -1.66
C GLY A 35 1.54 14.10 -1.91
N ALA A 36 0.80 13.82 -2.99
CA ALA A 36 0.38 12.48 -3.40
C ALA A 36 0.69 12.25 -4.89
N ILE A 37 1.09 11.02 -5.24
CA ILE A 37 1.40 10.66 -6.64
C ILE A 37 0.25 9.95 -7.36
N GLY A 38 -0.74 9.46 -6.62
CA GLY A 38 -1.85 8.67 -7.14
C GLY A 38 -2.59 7.96 -6.03
N GLU A 39 -3.50 7.06 -6.41
CA GLU A 39 -4.39 6.32 -5.55
C GLU A 39 -4.51 4.85 -5.99
N ILE A 40 -4.81 3.97 -5.04
CA ILE A 40 -5.08 2.55 -5.30
C ILE A 40 -6.57 2.28 -5.17
N SER A 41 -7.04 1.19 -5.78
CA SER A 41 -8.44 0.81 -5.65
C SER A 41 -8.82 0.46 -4.21
N ASN A 42 -10.11 0.58 -3.89
CA ASN A 42 -10.64 0.19 -2.59
C ASN A 42 -10.43 -1.30 -2.31
N GLU A 43 -10.54 -2.16 -3.32
CA GLU A 43 -10.30 -3.60 -3.21
C GLU A 43 -8.86 -3.88 -2.78
N ARG A 44 -7.89 -3.14 -3.36
CA ARG A 44 -6.49 -3.27 -2.98
C ARG A 44 -6.24 -2.73 -1.57
N LEU A 45 -6.87 -1.62 -1.20
CA LEU A 45 -6.80 -1.07 0.16
C LEU A 45 -7.30 -2.09 1.21
N VAL A 46 -8.42 -2.78 0.94
CA VAL A 46 -8.94 -3.84 1.79
C VAL A 46 -7.91 -4.97 1.96
N ARG A 47 -7.29 -5.42 0.86
CA ARG A 47 -6.24 -6.46 0.91
C ARG A 47 -5.03 -6.03 1.73
N ILE A 48 -4.60 -4.78 1.60
CA ILE A 48 -3.48 -4.24 2.39
C ILE A 48 -3.84 -4.24 3.88
N ARG A 49 -5.06 -3.83 4.25
CA ARG A 49 -5.52 -3.85 5.65
C ARG A 49 -5.50 -5.27 6.22
N HIS A 50 -5.98 -6.28 5.48
CA HIS A 50 -5.89 -7.68 5.93
C HIS A 50 -4.43 -8.11 6.12
N HIS A 51 -3.54 -7.85 5.16
CA HIS A 51 -2.13 -8.18 5.33
C HIS A 51 -1.44 -7.48 6.51
N ILE A 52 -1.86 -6.26 6.84
CA ILE A 52 -1.39 -5.58 8.05
C ILE A 52 -1.92 -6.28 9.30
N MET A 53 -3.21 -6.63 9.33
CA MET A 53 -3.81 -7.36 10.45
C MET A 53 -3.13 -8.71 10.69
N ASP A 54 -2.96 -9.50 9.63
CA ASP A 54 -2.26 -10.79 9.68
C ASP A 54 -0.84 -10.59 10.25
N TRP A 55 -0.08 -9.62 9.71
CA TRP A 55 1.28 -9.33 10.18
C TRP A 55 1.35 -8.84 11.63
N VAL A 56 0.34 -8.11 12.13
CA VAL A 56 0.31 -7.67 13.53
C VAL A 56 -0.03 -8.84 14.46
N LEU A 57 -1.02 -9.66 14.10
CA LEU A 57 -1.51 -10.77 14.93
C LEU A 57 -0.56 -11.97 14.93
N GLU A 58 0.17 -12.21 13.83
CA GLU A 58 1.22 -13.23 13.76
C GLU A 58 2.39 -12.96 14.73
N ARG A 59 2.49 -11.76 15.32
CA ARG A 59 3.58 -11.40 16.26
C ARG A 59 3.19 -11.57 17.74
N GLU A 60 2.10 -12.27 18.05
CA GLU A 60 1.70 -12.63 19.42
C GLU A 60 2.23 -14.00 19.92
N GLU A 61 3.22 -14.59 19.25
CA GLU A 61 4.02 -15.74 19.73
C GLU A 61 5.50 -15.37 19.96
#